data_AF-A0A7J6WRA0-F1
#
_entry.id   AF-A0A7J6WRA0-F1
#
_cell.length_a   1.000
_cell.length_b   1.000
_cell.length_c   1.000
_cell.angle_alpha   90.00
_cell.angle_beta   90.00
_cell.angle_gamma   90.00
#
_symmetry.space_group_name_H-M   'P 1'
#
loop_
_entity.id
_entity.type
_entity.pdbx_description
1 polymer ?
#
loop_
_entity_poly.entity_id
_entity_poly.type
_entity_poly.pdbx_seq_one_letter_code
_entity_poly.pdbx_strand_id
1 'polypeptide(L)'
;LSLQLYLSTKNTILKKYDGRFKDIFQEVYEEKWRQKFEEHSIWYEHRLIDDMVAYAVKSEGGYVWACKNYDGDVQSDFLAQGEVPRKAAVMQPSHCYVLLCHSLWNSSHLAVTS
;
A
#
# COMPACT_ATOMS: atom_id res chain seq x y z
N LEU A 1 14.99 0.30 4.79
CA LEU A 1 14.02 -0.83 4.85
C LEU A 1 13.28 -0.85 3.53
N SER A 2 13.46 -1.89 2.73
CA SER A 2 12.76 -2.09 1.46
C SER A 2 11.38 -2.66 1.72
N LEU A 3 10.37 -1.80 1.85
CA LEU A 3 8.98 -2.20 2.15
C LEU A 3 8.23 -2.49 0.84
N GLN A 4 7.52 -3.62 0.79
CA GLN A 4 6.63 -3.93 -0.33
C GLN A 4 5.38 -3.04 -0.32
N LEU A 5 4.76 -2.83 -1.47
CA LEU A 5 3.54 -2.02 -1.60
C LEU A 5 2.35 -2.88 -2.02
N TYR A 6 1.27 -2.82 -1.25
CA TYR A 6 0.01 -3.49 -1.58
C TYR A 6 -1.09 -2.47 -1.83
N LEU A 7 -1.87 -2.61 -2.91
CA LEU A 7 -3.14 -1.89 -3.08
C LEU A 7 -4.30 -2.86 -2.89
N SER A 8 -5.24 -2.52 -2.00
CA SER A 8 -6.48 -3.27 -1.86
C SER A 8 -7.67 -2.56 -2.49
N THR A 9 -8.53 -3.33 -3.15
CA THR A 9 -9.83 -2.85 -3.66
C THR A 9 -10.87 -3.96 -3.61
N LYS A 10 -12.15 -3.68 -3.89
CA LYS A 10 -13.19 -4.68 -4.15
C LYS A 10 -13.67 -4.62 -5.61
N ASN A 11 -12.73 -4.68 -6.56
CA ASN A 11 -13.01 -4.57 -8.00
C ASN A 11 -13.84 -5.73 -8.58
N THR A 12 -14.02 -6.84 -7.87
CA THR A 12 -14.95 -7.91 -8.27
C THR A 12 -16.42 -7.50 -8.14
N ILE A 13 -16.73 -6.63 -7.18
CA ILE A 13 -18.08 -6.10 -6.92
C ILE A 13 -18.26 -4.75 -7.61
N LEU A 14 -17.38 -3.78 -7.33
CA LEU A 14 -17.42 -2.44 -7.93
C LEU A 14 -16.53 -2.34 -9.17
N LYS A 15 -16.86 -3.15 -10.19
CA LYS A 15 -16.01 -3.35 -11.39
C LYS A 15 -15.54 -2.06 -12.05
N LYS A 16 -16.41 -1.06 -12.20
CA LYS A 16 -16.04 0.21 -12.86
C LYS A 16 -15.28 1.16 -11.93
N TYR A 17 -15.74 1.32 -10.69
CA TYR A 17 -15.18 2.30 -9.77
C TYR A 17 -13.83 1.82 -9.20
N ASP A 18 -13.83 0.63 -8.59
CA ASP A 18 -12.62 0.04 -8.01
C ASP A 18 -11.67 -0.50 -9.09
N GLY A 19 -12.21 -0.96 -10.23
CA GLY A 19 -11.39 -1.30 -11.39
C GLY A 19 -10.58 -0.10 -11.87
N ARG A 20 -11.18 1.10 -11.93
CA ARG A 20 -10.47 2.31 -12.31
C ARG A 20 -9.32 2.65 -11.36
N PHE A 21 -9.48 2.45 -10.05
CA PHE A 21 -8.37 2.62 -9.11
C PHE A 21 -7.23 1.64 -9.38
N LYS A 22 -7.55 0.36 -9.59
CA LYS A 22 -6.58 -0.67 -9.93
C LYS A 22 -5.82 -0.31 -11.22
N ASP A 23 -6.56 0.04 -12.27
CA ASP A 23 -5.99 0.28 -13.60
C ASP A 23 -5.08 1.51 -13.59
N ILE A 24 -5.51 2.63 -12.98
CA ILE A 24 -4.69 3.85 -12.86
C ILE A 24 -3.43 3.58 -12.03
N PHE A 25 -3.54 2.82 -10.95
CA PHE A 25 -2.38 2.53 -10.12
C PHE A 25 -1.37 1.64 -10.85
N GLN A 26 -1.87 0.66 -11.62
CA GLN A 26 -1.05 -0.20 -12.47
C GLN A 26 -0.34 0.59 -13.56
N GLU A 27 -1.07 1.43 -14.29
CA GLU A 27 -0.54 2.30 -15.36
C GLU A 27 0.60 3.18 -14.82
N VAL A 28 0.36 3.89 -13.71
CA VAL A 28 1.40 4.74 -13.12
C VAL A 28 2.58 3.93 -12.59
N TYR A 29 2.34 2.75 -12.01
CA TYR A 29 3.41 1.86 -11.57
C TYR A 29 4.31 1.47 -12.74
N GLU A 30 3.73 1.00 -13.84
CA GLU A 30 4.46 0.57 -15.03
C GLU A 30 5.22 1.71 -15.69
N GLU A 31 4.59 2.89 -15.83
CA GLU A 31 5.19 4.03 -16.51
C GLU A 31 6.30 4.71 -15.72
N LYS A 32 6.16 4.81 -14.39
CA LYS A 32 6.98 5.73 -13.57
C LYS A 32 7.78 5.06 -12.46
N TRP A 33 7.40 3.87 -12.02
CA TRP A 33 7.90 3.30 -10.76
C TRP A 33 8.50 1.90 -10.89
N ARG A 34 8.14 1.12 -11.92
CA ARG A 34 8.61 -0.26 -12.09
C ARG A 34 10.13 -0.39 -12.00
N GLN A 35 10.86 0.40 -12.78
CA GLN A 35 12.32 0.36 -12.80
C GLN A 35 12.92 0.68 -11.41
N LYS A 36 12.37 1.68 -10.73
CA LYS A 36 12.84 2.09 -9.40
C LYS A 36 12.54 1.04 -8.33
N PHE A 37 11.42 0.33 -8.47
CA PHE A 37 11.05 -0.78 -7.61
C PHE A 37 12.01 -1.96 -7.79
N GLU A 38 12.33 -2.31 -9.05
CA GLU A 38 13.31 -3.34 -9.40
C GLU A 38 14.71 -3.00 -8.85
N GLU A 39 15.17 -1.76 -9.03
CA GLU A 39 16.46 -1.27 -8.50
C GLU A 39 16.59 -1.42 -6.98
N HIS A 40 15.47 -1.31 -6.25
CA HIS A 40 15.43 -1.43 -4.78
C HIS A 40 14.97 -2.81 -4.31
N SER A 41 14.79 -3.76 -5.22
CA SER A 41 14.28 -5.12 -4.95
C SER A 41 12.96 -5.13 -4.17
N ILE A 42 12.08 -4.18 -4.47
CA ILE A 42 10.71 -4.10 -3.97
C ILE A 42 9.72 -4.31 -5.11
N TRP A 43 8.48 -4.65 -4.77
CA TRP A 43 7.42 -4.83 -5.75
C TRP A 43 6.12 -4.23 -5.24
N TYR A 44 5.22 -4.00 -6.20
CA TYR A 44 3.84 -3.64 -5.97
C TYR A 44 2.93 -4.82 -6.32
N GLU A 45 1.91 -5.07 -5.50
CA GLU A 45 0.90 -6.09 -5.75
C GLU A 45 -0.51 -5.56 -5.46
N HIS A 46 -1.45 -5.85 -6.37
CA HIS A 46 -2.87 -5.60 -6.14
C HIS A 46 -3.55 -6.82 -5.51
N ARG A 47 -4.36 -6.60 -4.47
CA ARG A 47 -5.17 -7.63 -3.81
C ARG A 47 -6.61 -7.20 -3.63
N LEU A 48 -7.49 -8.19 -3.42
CA LEU A 48 -8.84 -7.88 -2.93
C LEU A 48 -8.77 -7.52 -1.45
N ILE A 49 -9.63 -6.59 -1.01
CA ILE A 49 -9.61 -6.09 0.38
C ILE A 49 -9.79 -7.19 1.44
N ASP A 50 -10.64 -8.17 1.18
CA ASP A 50 -10.85 -9.32 2.05
C ASP A 50 -9.62 -10.23 2.16
N ASP A 51 -8.96 -10.50 1.03
CA ASP A 51 -7.71 -11.27 1.02
C ASP A 51 -6.57 -10.50 1.71
N MET A 52 -6.50 -9.19 1.49
CA MET A 52 -5.48 -8.33 2.09
C MET A 52 -5.65 -8.22 3.61
N VAL A 53 -6.87 -8.09 4.13
CA VAL A 53 -7.13 -8.10 5.58
C VAL A 53 -6.71 -9.46 6.18
N ALA A 54 -7.06 -10.58 5.53
CA ALA A 54 -6.67 -11.90 5.99
C ALA A 54 -5.14 -12.11 5.99
N TYR A 55 -4.45 -11.59 4.98
CA TYR A 55 -2.99 -11.56 4.93
C TYR A 55 -2.42 -10.69 6.06
N ALA A 56 -2.99 -9.51 6.28
CA ALA A 56 -2.48 -8.54 7.25
C ALA A 56 -2.49 -9.10 8.68
N VAL A 57 -3.56 -9.80 9.07
CA VAL A 57 -3.68 -10.44 10.40
C VAL A 57 -2.65 -11.56 10.62
N LYS A 58 -2.21 -12.25 9.55
CA LYS A 58 -1.29 -13.40 9.63
C LYS A 58 0.18 -13.04 9.35
N SER A 59 0.41 -11.87 8.79
CA SER A 59 1.72 -11.41 8.36
C SER A 59 2.58 -10.98 9.57
N GLU A 60 3.89 -10.85 9.38
CA GLU A 60 4.80 -10.22 10.36
C GLU A 60 4.89 -8.68 10.17
N GLY A 61 4.13 -8.13 9.21
CA GLY A 61 4.21 -6.72 8.79
C GLY A 61 5.34 -6.49 7.78
N GLY A 62 5.89 -5.27 7.73
CA GLY A 62 7.02 -4.95 6.85
C GLY A 62 6.63 -4.53 5.44
N TYR A 63 5.43 -3.97 5.28
CA TYR A 63 4.90 -3.50 4.01
C TYR A 63 4.08 -2.22 4.18
N VAL A 64 3.89 -1.51 3.07
CA VAL A 64 2.96 -0.39 2.95
C VAL A 64 1.68 -0.92 2.32
N TRP A 65 0.55 -0.55 2.90
CA TRP A 65 -0.78 -0.90 2.44
C TRP A 65 -1.53 0.36 1.99
N ALA A 66 -1.63 0.53 0.68
CA ALA A 66 -2.48 1.51 0.04
C ALA A 66 -3.95 1.07 0.13
N CYS A 67 -4.76 1.86 0.84
CA CYS A 67 -6.18 1.64 1.06
C CYS A 67 -6.97 2.80 0.47
N LYS A 68 -8.18 2.59 -0.05
CA LYS A 68 -9.10 3.71 -0.35
C LYS A 68 -9.49 4.43 0.94
N ASN A 69 -9.99 5.67 0.86
CA ASN A 69 -10.27 6.51 2.04
C ASN A 69 -11.02 5.79 3.18
N TYR A 70 -12.13 5.10 2.86
CA TYR A 70 -12.91 4.36 3.86
C TYR A 70 -12.12 3.18 4.45
N ASP A 71 -11.50 2.38 3.59
CA ASP A 71 -10.68 1.24 4.03
C ASP A 71 -9.49 1.73 4.86
N GLY A 72 -8.91 2.88 4.51
CA GLY A 72 -7.77 3.47 5.21
C GLY A 72 -8.13 3.88 6.63
N ASP A 73 -9.26 4.57 6.81
CA ASP A 73 -9.77 5.00 8.11
C ASP A 73 -9.99 3.80 9.04
N VAL A 74 -10.73 2.80 8.58
CA VAL A 74 -11.03 1.60 9.35
C VAL A 74 -9.76 0.80 9.66
N GLN A 75 -8.91 0.54 8.66
CA GLN A 75 -7.72 -0.31 8.86
C GLN A 75 -6.61 0.40 9.65
N SER A 76 -6.55 1.73 9.64
CA SER A 76 -5.62 2.46 10.50
C SER A 76 -5.95 2.28 11.99
N ASP A 77 -7.23 2.21 12.35
CA ASP A 77 -7.63 1.95 13.73
C ASP A 77 -7.25 0.52 14.17
N PHE A 78 -7.45 -0.48 13.30
CA PHE A 78 -7.03 -1.86 13.55
C PHE A 78 -5.51 -1.98 13.76
N LEU A 79 -4.70 -1.25 12.98
CA LEU A 79 -3.26 -1.18 13.17
C LEU A 79 -2.87 -0.49 14.48
N ALA A 80 -3.52 0.63 14.82
CA ALA A 80 -3.25 1.39 16.02
C ALA A 80 -3.56 0.60 17.29
N GLN A 81 -4.62 -0.23 17.26
CA GLN A 81 -5.01 -1.12 18.36
C GLN A 81 -4.11 -2.35 18.50
N GLY A 82 -3.30 -2.67 17.47
CA GLY A 82 -2.37 -3.80 17.49
C GLY A 82 -2.99 -5.13 17.08
N GLU A 83 -4.19 -5.13 16.48
CA GLU A 83 -4.80 -6.34 15.90
C GLU A 83 -4.08 -6.80 14.62
N VAL A 84 -3.37 -5.88 13.98
CA VAL A 84 -2.53 -6.11 12.80
C VAL A 84 -1.09 -5.65 13.12
N PRO A 85 -0.04 -6.28 12.54
CA PRO A 85 1.34 -5.95 12.89
C PRO A 85 1.67 -4.47 12.72
N ARG A 86 2.19 -3.83 13.78
CA ARG A 86 2.61 -2.41 13.79
C ARG A 86 3.71 -2.04 12.78
N LYS A 87 4.33 -3.03 12.13
CA LYS A 87 5.28 -2.82 11.03
C LYS A 87 4.60 -2.62 9.67
N ALA A 88 3.27 -2.67 9.60
CA ALA A 88 2.50 -2.32 8.41
C ALA A 88 2.05 -0.85 8.50
N ALA A 89 2.13 -0.13 7.38
CA ALA A 89 1.68 1.26 7.28
C ALA A 89 0.47 1.35 6.35
N VAL A 90 -0.69 1.82 6.84
CA VAL A 90 -1.89 2.05 6.02
C VAL A 90 -1.93 3.50 5.54
N MET A 91 -2.16 3.70 4.24
CA MET A 91 -2.19 5.02 3.63
C MET A 91 -3.19 5.12 2.50
N GLN A 92 -3.73 6.31 2.26
CA GLN A 92 -4.60 6.55 1.11
C GLN A 92 -3.82 6.49 -0.21
N PRO A 93 -4.46 6.18 -1.35
CA PRO A 93 -3.75 5.93 -2.61
C PRO A 93 -3.16 7.24 -3.16
N SER A 94 -3.84 8.38 -2.91
CA SER A 94 -3.33 9.73 -3.17
C SER A 94 -2.01 9.99 -2.44
N HIS A 95 -1.90 9.59 -1.18
CA HIS A 95 -0.68 9.70 -0.38
C HIS A 95 0.38 8.66 -0.77
N CYS A 96 -0.01 7.50 -1.30
CA CYS A 96 0.94 6.55 -1.89
C CYS A 96 1.66 7.13 -3.11
N TYR A 97 1.03 7.97 -3.95
CA TYR A 97 1.77 8.66 -5.01
C TYR A 97 2.84 9.62 -4.46
N VAL A 98 2.52 10.32 -3.37
CA VAL A 98 3.48 11.20 -2.69
C VAL A 98 4.60 10.39 -2.06
N LEU A 99 4.30 9.24 -1.46
CA LEU A 99 5.30 8.36 -0.87
C LEU A 99 6.07 7.52 -1.87
N LEU A 100 5.54 7.20 -3.05
CA LEU A 100 6.33 6.69 -4.17
C LEU A 100 7.42 7.72 -4.53
N CYS A 101 7.05 9.01 -4.62
CA CYS A 101 7.99 10.12 -4.76
C CYS A 101 8.95 10.29 -3.58
N HIS A 102 8.48 10.12 -2.35
CA HIS A 102 9.28 10.41 -1.15
C HIS A 102 10.16 9.25 -0.71
N SER A 103 9.73 8.00 -0.85
CA SER A 103 10.49 6.79 -0.46
C SER A 103 11.74 6.57 -1.31
N LEU A 104 11.76 7.04 -2.56
CA LEU A 104 13.01 7.11 -3.34
C LEU A 104 13.89 8.30 -3.02
N TRP A 105 13.33 9.36 -2.42
CA TRP A 105 14.09 10.53 -1.96
C TRP A 105 14.67 10.33 -0.54
N ASN A 106 13.99 9.51 0.29
CA ASN A 106 14.30 9.33 1.71
C ASN A 106 14.90 7.96 2.07
N SER A 107 15.56 7.28 1.12
CA SER A 107 16.53 6.20 1.44
C SER A 107 17.70 6.66 2.33
N SER A 108 17.71 7.91 2.80
CA SER A 108 18.63 8.42 3.81
C SER A 108 18.05 8.84 5.16
N HIS A 109 16.73 9.03 5.39
CA HIS A 109 16.31 9.73 6.65
C HIS A 109 14.97 9.46 7.35
N LEU A 110 14.07 8.55 6.93
CA LEU A 110 12.78 8.38 7.66
C LEU A 110 12.58 7.01 8.28
N ALA A 111 13.33 6.77 9.36
CA ALA A 111 12.75 6.25 10.58
C ALA A 111 12.33 7.47 11.44
N VAL A 112 11.23 7.36 12.17
CA VAL A 112 10.70 8.35 13.14
C VAL A 112 9.81 9.46 12.55
N THR A 113 8.50 9.31 12.76
CA THR A 113 7.53 10.31 13.32
C THR A 113 6.19 9.57 13.41
N SER A 114 5.89 8.91 14.53
CA SER A 114 5.15 9.38 15.73
C SER A 114 3.84 8.60 15.82
#